data_AF-F5CAB2-F1
#
_entry.id   AF-F5CAB2-F1
#
_cell.length_a   1.000
_cell.length_b   1.000
_cell.length_c   1.000
_cell.angle_alpha   90.00
_cell.angle_beta   90.00
_cell.angle_gamma   90.00
#
_symmetry.space_group_name_H-M   'P 1'
#
loop_
_entity.id
_entity.type
_entity.pdbx_description
1 polymer ?
#
loop_
_entity_poly.entity_id
_entity_poly.type
_entity_poly.pdbx_seq_one_letter_code
_entity_poly.pdbx_strand_id
1 'polypeptide(L)'
;QYNSRIRVQTSVDEITPICSAVSIFPSAGWWEREVWDMFGVYFSNHPDLRRILTDYGFEGHPLRKDFPLSGYVEVRYDDSEKRVVSEPIEMTQEFRYFDFASPWEQSSRSDKSSKK
;
A
#
# COMPACT_ATOMS: atom_id res chain seq x y z
N GLN A 1 -26.17 24.73 3.84
CA GLN A 1 -26.31 23.83 2.67
C GLN A 1 -25.03 24.05 1.85
N TYR A 2 -24.02 23.18 1.82
CA TYR A 2 -24.01 21.72 1.76
C TYR A 2 -22.79 21.19 2.53
N ASN A 3 -23.02 20.53 3.67
CA ASN A 3 -22.00 19.78 4.41
C ASN A 3 -22.09 18.30 3.99
N SER A 4 -21.83 18.06 2.71
CA SER A 4 -21.97 16.74 2.07
C SER A 4 -20.59 16.28 1.60
N ARG A 5 -20.33 14.97 1.70
CA ARG A 5 -19.09 14.34 1.26
C ARG A 5 -19.39 13.38 0.12
N ILE A 6 -18.53 13.36 -0.89
CA ILE A 6 -18.61 12.44 -2.02
C ILE A 6 -17.35 11.58 -2.06
N ARG A 7 -17.47 10.33 -2.51
CA ARG A 7 -16.36 9.42 -2.77
C ARG A 7 -16.48 8.91 -4.19
N VAL A 8 -15.41 9.03 -4.96
CA VAL A 8 -15.28 8.46 -6.31
C VAL A 8 -14.28 7.31 -6.23
N GLN A 9 -14.62 6.17 -6.83
CA GLN A 9 -13.78 4.98 -6.84
C GLN A 9 -13.56 4.54 -8.28
N THR A 10 -12.34 4.11 -8.57
CA THR A 10 -11.91 3.59 -9.87
C THR A 10 -11.09 2.33 -9.64
N SER A 11 -11.10 1.42 -10.61
CA SER A 11 -10.33 0.18 -10.61
C SER A 11 -9.27 0.24 -11.71
N VAL A 12 -8.10 -0.33 -11.44
CA VAL A 12 -6.93 -0.28 -12.32
C VAL A 12 -6.19 -1.60 -12.23
N ASP A 13 -5.59 -2.02 -13.34
CA ASP A 13 -4.68 -3.16 -13.39
C ASP A 13 -3.25 -2.73 -13.02
N GLU A 14 -2.33 -3.67 -12.87
CA GLU A 14 -0.95 -3.37 -12.44
C GLU A 14 -0.13 -2.59 -13.49
N ILE A 15 -0.46 -2.78 -14.77
CA ILE A 15 0.35 -2.26 -15.89
C ILE A 15 -0.28 -1.00 -16.47
N THR A 16 -1.60 -0.85 -16.36
CA THR A 16 -2.33 0.26 -16.98
C THR A 16 -2.10 1.56 -16.20
N PRO A 17 -1.51 2.59 -16.82
CA PRO A 17 -1.31 3.87 -16.13
C PRO A 17 -2.63 4.64 -16.02
N ILE A 18 -2.82 5.35 -14.91
CA ILE A 18 -3.97 6.24 -14.69
C ILE A 18 -3.56 7.71 -14.84
N CYS A 19 -4.50 8.61 -15.12
CA CYS A 19 -4.20 10.06 -15.13
C CYS A 19 -4.10 10.62 -13.71
N SER A 20 -3.02 11.37 -13.44
CA SER A 20 -2.86 12.12 -12.19
C SER A 20 -3.95 13.18 -12.02
N ALA A 21 -4.46 13.32 -10.80
CA ALA A 21 -5.42 14.34 -10.39
C ALA A 21 -4.75 15.60 -9.83
N VAL A 22 -3.40 15.68 -9.84
CA VAL A 22 -2.62 16.81 -9.31
C VAL A 22 -3.00 18.14 -9.95
N SER A 23 -3.38 18.13 -11.23
CA SER A 23 -3.81 19.34 -11.94
C SER A 23 -5.11 19.93 -11.39
N ILE A 24 -5.97 19.11 -10.79
CA ILE A 24 -7.26 19.51 -10.20
C ILE A 24 -7.09 19.74 -8.69
N PHE A 25 -6.38 18.83 -8.02
CA PHE A 25 -6.16 18.84 -6.58
C PHE A 25 -4.65 18.77 -6.30
N PRO A 26 -4.00 19.91 -6.00
CA PRO A 26 -2.55 19.92 -5.70
C PRO A 26 -2.16 19.05 -4.51
N SER A 27 -3.06 18.84 -3.54
CA SER A 27 -2.87 17.94 -2.40
C SER A 27 -2.78 16.47 -2.80
N ALA A 28 -3.28 16.08 -3.98
CA ALA A 28 -3.26 14.71 -4.46
C ALA A 28 -1.83 14.21 -4.73
N GLY A 29 -0.84 15.10 -4.94
CA GLY A 29 0.51 14.67 -5.32
C GLY A 29 1.20 13.78 -4.28
N TRP A 30 0.97 14.03 -2.99
CA TRP A 30 1.51 13.16 -1.93
C TRP A 30 0.80 11.80 -1.88
N TRP A 31 -0.52 11.81 -2.04
CA TRP A 31 -1.34 10.59 -2.03
C TRP A 31 -1.05 9.69 -3.24
N GLU A 32 -0.88 10.27 -4.43
CA GLU A 32 -0.53 9.51 -5.63
C GLU A 32 0.86 8.87 -5.50
N ARG A 33 1.82 9.56 -4.88
CA ARG A 33 3.14 8.99 -4.56
C ARG A 33 3.08 7.87 -3.53
N GLU A 34 2.26 8.01 -2.50
CA GLU A 34 2.03 6.96 -1.51
C GLU A 34 1.41 5.71 -2.15
N VAL A 35 0.40 5.89 -3.02
CA VAL A 35 -0.25 4.79 -3.74
C VAL A 35 0.74 4.10 -4.68
N TRP A 36 1.60 4.87 -5.37
CA TRP A 36 2.68 4.30 -6.16
C TRP A 36 3.65 3.47 -5.31
N ASP A 37 4.07 3.98 -4.15
CA ASP A 37 5.04 3.30 -3.29
C ASP A 37 4.46 2.00 -2.68
N MET A 38 3.21 2.06 -2.20
CA MET A 38 2.59 0.94 -1.48
C MET A 38 1.95 -0.12 -2.38
N PHE A 39 1.37 0.28 -3.51
CA PHE A 39 0.62 -0.61 -4.42
C PHE A 39 1.26 -0.75 -5.81
N GLY A 40 2.10 0.19 -6.23
CA GLY A 40 2.71 0.17 -7.57
C GLY A 40 1.77 0.62 -8.68
N VAL A 41 0.74 1.43 -8.37
CA VAL A 41 -0.15 1.99 -9.41
C VAL A 41 0.50 3.22 -10.03
N TYR A 42 0.74 3.17 -11.34
CA TYR A 42 1.43 4.24 -12.05
C TYR A 42 0.49 5.40 -12.44
N PHE A 43 0.91 6.63 -12.12
CA PHE A 43 0.19 7.85 -12.47
C PHE A 43 0.91 8.62 -13.59
N SER A 44 0.26 8.71 -14.75
CA SER A 44 0.67 9.54 -15.88
C SER A 44 0.45 11.04 -15.60
N ASN A 45 1.34 11.88 -16.13
CA ASN A 45 1.35 13.35 -15.95
C ASN A 45 1.60 13.84 -14.51
N HIS A 46 2.10 12.97 -13.61
CA HIS A 46 2.54 13.39 -12.29
C HIS A 46 3.92 14.09 -12.37
N PRO A 47 4.17 15.23 -11.68
CA PRO A 47 5.41 15.98 -11.82
C PRO A 47 6.64 15.31 -11.19
N ASP A 48 6.50 14.59 -10.07
CA ASP A 48 7.59 13.88 -9.38
C ASP A 48 7.08 12.57 -8.75
N LEU A 49 7.04 11.49 -9.53
CA LEU A 49 6.59 10.19 -9.04
C LEU A 49 7.79 9.38 -8.53
N ARG A 50 7.94 9.31 -7.21
CA ARG A 50 8.98 8.52 -6.52
C ARG A 50 8.50 8.03 -5.15
N ARG A 51 9.20 7.03 -4.63
CA ARG A 51 8.98 6.45 -3.29
C ARG A 51 9.01 7.53 -2.19
N ILE A 52 8.33 7.28 -1.09
CA ILE A 52 8.21 8.23 0.01
C ILE A 52 8.21 7.58 1.39
N LEU A 53 7.55 6.42 1.55
CA LEU A 53 7.45 5.72 2.83
C LEU A 53 8.48 4.60 2.94
N THR A 54 8.77 3.89 1.85
CA THR A 54 9.75 2.80 1.89
C THR A 54 11.18 3.32 1.91
N ASP A 55 12.11 2.46 2.34
CA ASP A 55 13.53 2.72 2.21
C ASP A 55 13.94 2.95 0.74
N TYR A 56 15.07 3.63 0.53
CA TYR A 56 15.55 4.03 -0.79
C TYR A 56 15.86 2.85 -1.70
N GLY A 57 16.40 1.77 -1.14
CA GLY A 57 16.74 0.53 -1.86
C GLY A 57 15.67 -0.55 -1.79
N PHE A 58 14.46 -0.23 -1.31
CA PHE A 58 13.41 -1.22 -1.13
C PHE A 58 12.93 -1.76 -2.49
N GLU A 59 12.80 -3.08 -2.61
CA GLU A 59 12.28 -3.75 -3.80
C GLU A 59 10.87 -4.29 -3.53
N GLY A 60 9.94 -3.98 -4.43
CA GLY A 60 8.52 -4.35 -4.29
C GLY A 60 7.63 -3.27 -3.65
N HIS A 61 6.37 -3.65 -3.45
CA HIS A 61 5.25 -2.81 -3.02
C HIS A 61 4.54 -3.46 -1.82
N PRO A 62 4.71 -2.93 -0.59
CA PRO A 62 4.36 -3.64 0.65
C PRO A 62 2.88 -4.00 0.84
N LEU A 63 1.95 -3.20 0.33
CA LEU A 63 0.50 -3.39 0.57
C LEU A 63 -0.18 -4.27 -0.48
N ARG A 64 0.59 -4.84 -1.43
CA ARG A 64 0.08 -5.87 -2.31
C ARG A 64 -0.16 -7.18 -1.53
N LYS A 65 -1.14 -7.96 -1.97
CA LYS A 65 -1.61 -9.16 -1.24
C LYS A 65 -0.67 -10.36 -1.36
N ASP A 66 0.18 -10.36 -2.37
CA ASP A 66 1.26 -11.32 -2.60
C ASP A 66 2.51 -11.02 -1.75
N PHE A 67 2.66 -9.80 -1.23
CA PHE A 67 3.82 -9.42 -0.43
C PHE A 67 3.74 -10.01 1.00
N PRO A 68 4.80 -10.69 1.49
CA PRO A 68 4.81 -11.27 2.82
C PRO A 68 4.89 -10.19 3.91
N LEU A 69 4.24 -10.43 5.05
CA LEU A 69 4.20 -9.46 6.16
C LEU A 69 5.59 -9.08 6.68
N SER A 70 6.51 -10.05 6.77
CA SER A 70 7.87 -9.83 7.24
C SER A 70 8.78 -9.15 6.21
N GLY A 71 8.35 -9.05 4.95
CA GLY A 71 9.21 -8.67 3.83
C GLY A 71 10.22 -9.76 3.48
N TYR A 72 11.20 -9.38 2.66
CA TYR A 72 12.25 -10.30 2.16
C TYR A 72 13.61 -10.08 2.81
N VAL A 73 13.84 -8.89 3.37
CA VAL A 73 15.15 -8.42 3.78
C VAL A 73 15.08 -7.90 5.21
N GLU A 74 16.07 -8.26 6.00
CA GLU A 74 16.35 -7.67 7.30
C GLU A 74 17.67 -6.89 7.28
N VAL A 75 17.88 -6.09 8.32
CA VAL A 75 19.00 -5.16 8.39
C VAL A 75 19.79 -5.43 9.66
N ARG A 76 21.09 -5.68 9.53
CA ARG A 76 22.02 -5.86 10.66
C ARG A 76 23.27 -5.00 10.50
N TYR A 77 23.90 -4.66 11.63
CA TYR A 77 25.21 -4.03 11.62
C TYR A 77 26.30 -5.09 11.50
N ASP A 78 27.24 -4.89 10.57
CA ASP A 78 28.43 -5.72 10.44
C ASP A 78 29.66 -4.97 10.95
N ASP A 79 30.31 -5.50 12.00
CA ASP A 79 31.50 -4.88 12.59
C ASP A 79 32.73 -5.00 11.69
N SER A 80 32.80 -6.04 10.85
CA SER A 80 33.93 -6.26 9.95
C SER A 80 33.98 -5.21 8.83
N GLU A 81 32.82 -4.87 8.26
CA GLU A 81 32.67 -3.87 7.22
C GLU A 81 32.34 -2.47 7.78
N LYS A 82 32.05 -2.36 9.09
CA LYS A 82 31.62 -1.14 9.79
C LYS A 82 30.45 -0.43 9.11
N ARG A 83 29.50 -1.21 8.57
CA ARG A 83 28.32 -0.69 7.87
C ARG A 83 27.09 -1.51 8.18
N VAL A 84 25.95 -0.93 7.82
CA VAL A 84 24.65 -1.59 7.87
C VAL A 84 24.50 -2.43 6.60
N VAL A 85 24.22 -3.72 6.74
CA VAL A 85 24.05 -4.69 5.65
C VAL A 85 22.61 -5.18 5.62
N SER A 86 22.09 -5.34 4.42
CA SER A 86 20.76 -5.87 4.11
C SER A 86 20.90 -7.33 3.70
N GLU A 87 20.29 -8.25 4.45
CA GLU A 87 20.38 -9.70 4.22
C GLU A 87 18.99 -10.34 4.10
N PRO A 88 18.87 -11.52 3.47
CA PRO A 88 17.62 -12.27 3.48
C PRO A 88 17.14 -12.53 4.90
N ILE A 89 15.84 -12.40 5.13
CA ILE A 89 15.27 -12.48 6.48
C ILE A 89 15.38 -13.88 7.09
N GLU A 90 15.86 -13.96 8.33
CA GLU A 90 15.91 -15.19 9.13
C GLU A 90 15.19 -14.98 10.47
N MET A 91 13.95 -15.45 10.56
CA MET A 91 13.17 -15.30 11.79
C MET A 91 13.45 -16.44 12.78
N THR A 92 13.83 -16.09 14.01
CA THR A 92 13.97 -17.07 15.12
C THR A 92 12.64 -17.74 15.49
N GLN A 93 11.53 -17.02 15.30
CA GLN A 93 10.18 -17.52 15.44
C GLN A 93 9.35 -17.10 14.22
N GLU A 94 8.70 -18.07 13.58
CA GLU A 94 7.82 -17.81 12.45
C GLU A 94 6.53 -17.07 12.85
N PHE A 95 5.99 -16.31 11.90
CA PHE A 95 4.70 -15.65 12.06
C PHE A 95 3.58 -16.69 12.17
N ARG A 96 2.76 -16.59 13.23
CA ARG A 96 1.61 -17.49 13.44
C ARG A 96 0.33 -16.81 12.96
N TYR A 97 -0.23 -17.34 11.88
CA TYR A 97 -1.56 -16.96 11.41
C TYR A 97 -2.62 -17.67 12.25
N PHE A 98 -3.44 -16.89 12.97
CA PHE A 98 -4.59 -17.41 13.71
C PHE A 98 -5.86 -17.12 12.93
N ASP A 99 -6.61 -18.17 12.60
CA ASP A 99 -7.94 -18.01 12.01
C ASP A 99 -8.97 -17.75 13.12
N PHE A 100 -9.45 -16.52 13.20
CA PHE A 100 -10.51 -16.11 14.12
C PHE A 100 -11.90 -16.17 13.48
N ALA A 101 -12.03 -16.68 12.25
CA ALA A 101 -13.31 -16.77 11.58
C ALA A 101 -14.25 -17.68 12.36
N SER A 102 -15.41 -17.13 12.73
CA SER A 102 -16.50 -17.93 13.28
C SER A 102 -17.05 -18.83 12.17
N PRO A 103 -17.28 -20.13 12.43
CA PRO A 103 -17.97 -21.02 11.49
C PRO A 103 -19.42 -20.60 11.22
N TRP A 104 -19.99 -19.76 12.08
CA TRP A 104 -21.37 -19.28 11.99
C TRP A 104 -21.48 -18.03 11.14
N GLU A 105 -22.49 -17.99 10.27
CA GLU A 105 -22.80 -16.86 9.41
C GLU A 105 -23.07 -15.59 10.24
N GLN A 106 -22.21 -14.59 10.07
CA GLN A 106 -22.38 -13.28 10.68
C GLN A 106 -23.22 -12.41 9.74
N SER A 107 -24.42 -12.05 10.18
CA SER A 107 -25.28 -11.11 9.47
C SER A 107 -24.61 -9.73 9.40
N SER A 108 -24.18 -9.33 8.20
CA SER A 108 -23.91 -7.92 7.91
C SER A 108 -25.26 -7.22 7.78
N ARG A 109 -25.58 -6.26 8.65
CA ARG A 109 -26.74 -5.37 8.45
C ARG A 109 -26.61 -4.69 7.09
N SER A 110 -27.38 -5.15 6.11
CA SER A 110 -27.51 -4.47 4.83
C SER A 110 -28.40 -3.23 5.04
N ASP A 111 -27.80 -2.08 5.33
CA ASP A 111 -28.54 -0.82 5.30
C ASP A 111 -28.96 -0.52 3.86
N LYS A 112 -30.21 -0.86 3.54
CA LYS A 112 -30.91 -0.45 2.32
C LYS A 112 -31.31 1.02 2.44
N SER A 113 -30.37 1.95 2.29
CA SER A 113 -30.64 3.39 2.26
C SER A 113 -30.25 4.03 0.92
N SER A 114 -30.78 3.52 -0.19
CA SER A 114 -30.79 4.24 -1.48
C SER A 114 -31.78 3.62 -2.48
N LYS A 115 -33.06 3.61 -2.10
CA LYS A 115 -34.16 3.61 -3.08
C LYS A 115 -35.22 4.59 -2.59
N LYS A 116 -35.09 5.85 -3.02
CA LYS A 116 -36.18 6.79 -3.27
C LYS A 116 -35.66 7.86 -4.22
#